data_AF-A0A2C6AMM5-F1
#
_entry.id   AF-A0A2C6AMM5-F1
#
_cell.length_a   1.000
_cell.length_b   1.000
_cell.length_c   1.000
_cell.angle_alpha   90.00
_cell.angle_beta   90.00
_cell.angle_gamma   90.00
#
_symmetry.space_group_name_H-M   'P 1'
#
loop_
_entity.id
_entity.type
_entity.pdbx_description
1 polymer ?
#
loop_
_entity_poly.entity_id
_entity_poly.type
_entity_poly.pdbx_seq_one_letter_code
_entity_poly.pdbx_strand_id
1 'polypeptide(L)'
;MESLRESELDGYIEQAFGREGLRLTRILREKGKLDEKMLPSAALMKKSEVQEKMLAMQMAGLVHVQEVPKDNSRLANRTLFFWFFDGELTQSQLLDDVYKAMLRCLQMLQVERHKERNILSFVERKDVQGKEEEVMTAEHYNKYNHHLGKQEKLLGQVMRMDDMVSVFRDY
;
A
#
# COMPACT_ATOMS: atom_id res chain seq x y z
N MET A 1 10.98 -19.02 -3.19
CA MET A 1 9.58 -19.20 -2.74
C MET A 1 9.22 -18.07 -1.80
N GLU A 2 9.80 -18.05 -0.61
CA GLU A 2 9.90 -16.86 0.26
C GLU A 2 10.48 -15.65 -0.48
N SER A 3 11.43 -15.91 -1.39
CA SER A 3 12.07 -14.90 -2.25
C SER A 3 11.14 -14.03 -3.10
N LEU A 4 9.98 -14.53 -3.56
CA LEU A 4 9.07 -13.73 -4.40
C LEU A 4 8.25 -12.77 -3.54
N ARG A 5 7.67 -13.26 -2.45
CA ARG A 5 6.96 -12.43 -1.46
C ARG A 5 7.88 -11.37 -0.87
N GLU A 6 9.12 -11.75 -0.56
CA GLU A 6 10.12 -10.82 -0.06
C GLU A 6 10.50 -9.77 -1.11
N SER A 7 10.64 -10.17 -2.39
CA SER A 7 10.90 -9.24 -3.49
C SER A 7 9.75 -8.25 -3.71
N GLU A 8 8.49 -8.70 -3.66
CA GLU A 8 7.33 -7.82 -3.76
C GLU A 8 7.22 -6.87 -2.57
N LEU A 9 7.49 -7.38 -1.35
CA LEU A 9 7.51 -6.57 -0.14
C LEU A 9 8.62 -5.51 -0.19
N ASP A 10 9.81 -5.88 -0.67
CA ASP A 10 10.92 -4.95 -0.89
C ASP A 10 10.55 -3.88 -1.93
N GLY A 11 9.87 -4.26 -3.01
CA GLY A 11 9.36 -3.33 -4.02
C GLY A 11 8.37 -2.33 -3.44
N TYR A 12 7.42 -2.80 -2.63
CA TYR A 12 6.49 -1.95 -1.90
C TYR A 12 7.22 -0.98 -0.96
N ILE A 13 8.19 -1.46 -0.18
CA ILE A 13 8.96 -0.63 0.76
C ILE A 13 9.79 0.42 0.02
N GLU A 14 10.44 0.07 -1.10
CA GLU A 14 11.19 1.02 -1.91
C GLU A 14 10.28 2.09 -2.51
N GLN A 15 9.10 1.71 -2.99
CA GLN A 15 8.13 2.65 -3.54
C GLN A 15 7.59 3.62 -2.48
N ALA A 16 7.35 3.13 -1.26
CA ALA A 16 6.77 3.93 -0.17
C ALA A 16 7.79 4.79 0.59
N PHE A 17 8.99 4.26 0.86
CA PHE A 17 9.99 4.90 1.74
C PHE A 17 11.33 5.20 1.06
N GLY A 18 11.45 4.87 -0.23
CA GLY A 18 12.66 5.02 -1.02
C GLY A 18 13.72 3.97 -0.68
N ARG A 19 14.85 4.05 -1.38
CA ARG A 19 15.99 3.15 -1.21
C ARG A 19 16.56 3.13 0.20
N GLU A 20 16.46 4.24 0.92
CA GLU A 20 16.93 4.34 2.31
C GLU A 20 16.07 3.49 3.24
N GLY A 21 14.73 3.53 3.10
CA GLY A 21 13.82 2.69 3.87
C GLY A 21 13.99 1.21 3.55
N LEU A 22 14.14 0.88 2.27
CA LEU A 22 14.46 -0.49 1.85
C LEU A 22 15.80 -0.98 2.43
N ARG A 23 16.84 -0.13 2.42
CA ARG A 23 18.14 -0.48 3.02
C ARG A 23 18.00 -0.75 4.51
N LEU A 24 17.28 0.10 5.25
CA LEU A 24 17.08 -0.06 6.69
C LEU A 24 16.32 -1.35 7.02
N THR A 25 15.24 -1.66 6.29
CA THR A 25 14.49 -2.92 6.48
C THR A 25 15.33 -4.14 6.16
N ARG A 26 16.13 -4.15 5.08
CA ARG A 26 17.04 -5.26 4.76
C ARG A 26 18.09 -5.48 5.86
N ILE A 27 18.67 -4.41 6.40
CA ILE A 27 19.62 -4.50 7.52
C ILE A 27 18.95 -5.10 8.75
N LEU A 28 17.72 -4.68 9.08
CA LEU A 28 16.98 -5.23 10.22
C LEU A 28 16.53 -6.67 9.98
N ARG A 29 16.20 -7.05 8.73
CA ARG A 29 15.88 -8.43 8.37
C ARG A 29 17.10 -9.35 8.55
N GLU A 30 18.27 -8.90 8.12
CA GLU A 30 19.52 -9.67 8.22
C GLU A 30 20.05 -9.75 9.66
N LYS A 31 20.05 -8.63 10.39
CA LYS A 31 20.66 -8.53 11.73
C LYS A 31 19.68 -8.74 12.88
N GLY A 32 18.39 -8.81 12.58
CA GLY A 32 17.32 -8.84 13.57
C GLY A 32 17.15 -7.48 14.28
N LYS A 33 17.31 -7.49 15.60
CA LYS A 33 17.02 -6.32 16.45
C LYS A 33 18.28 -5.49 16.64
N LEU A 34 18.24 -4.22 16.26
CA LEU A 34 19.38 -3.31 16.37
C LEU A 34 19.07 -2.12 17.26
N ASP A 35 20.04 -1.72 18.07
CA ASP A 35 19.90 -0.51 18.87
C ASP A 35 19.98 0.76 17.98
N GLU A 36 19.52 1.90 18.52
CA GLU A 36 19.58 3.19 17.82
C GLU A 36 21.01 3.66 17.47
N LYS A 37 22.05 3.06 18.06
CA LYS A 37 23.44 3.48 17.88
C LYS A 37 24.12 2.70 16.76
N MET A 38 23.80 1.42 16.62
CA MET A 38 24.36 0.48 15.65
C MET A 38 23.70 0.63 14.28
N LEU A 39 22.39 0.90 14.24
CA LEU A 39 21.65 1.00 12.98
C LEU A 39 22.21 2.07 12.03
N PRO A 40 22.53 3.31 12.47
CA PRO A 40 23.13 4.32 11.59
C PRO A 40 24.49 3.92 11.03
N SER A 41 25.33 3.28 11.86
CA SER A 41 26.64 2.80 11.42
C SER A 41 26.51 1.66 10.41
N ALA A 42 25.56 0.74 10.61
CA ALA A 42 25.30 -0.34 9.66
C ALA A 42 24.72 0.17 8.34
N ALA A 43 23.90 1.22 8.38
CA ALA A 43 23.27 1.80 7.20
C ALA A 43 24.16 2.78 6.43
N LEU A 44 25.31 3.19 7.00
CA LEU A 44 26.16 4.27 6.48
C LEU A 44 25.35 5.57 6.26
N MET A 45 24.53 5.93 7.25
CA MET A 45 23.66 7.10 7.25
C MET A 45 23.93 7.97 8.47
N LYS A 46 23.60 9.26 8.38
CA LYS A 46 23.65 10.12 9.57
C LYS A 46 22.58 9.69 10.56
N LYS A 47 22.89 9.78 11.85
CA LYS A 47 21.97 9.40 12.92
C LYS A 47 20.61 10.12 12.81
N SER A 48 20.61 11.42 12.52
CA SER A 48 19.38 12.20 12.38
C SER A 48 18.49 11.71 11.23
N GLU A 49 19.10 11.41 10.07
CA GLU A 49 18.39 10.92 8.87
C GLU A 49 17.78 9.53 9.13
N VAL A 50 18.49 8.66 9.85
CA VAL A 50 17.95 7.34 10.26
C VAL A 50 16.80 7.50 11.24
N GLN A 51 16.92 8.36 12.24
CA GLN A 51 15.85 8.56 13.22
C GLN A 51 14.57 9.10 12.56
N GLU A 52 14.69 10.08 11.65
CA GLU A 52 13.56 10.61 10.90
C GLU A 52 12.89 9.52 10.04
N LYS A 53 13.70 8.73 9.31
CA LYS A 53 13.17 7.66 8.45
C LYS A 53 12.52 6.54 9.27
N MET A 54 13.17 6.09 10.35
CA MET A 54 12.65 5.02 11.21
C MET A 54 11.34 5.45 11.90
N LEU A 55 11.23 6.73 12.31
CA LEU A 55 9.99 7.25 12.86
C LEU A 55 8.86 7.24 11.80
N ALA A 56 9.14 7.71 10.58
CA ALA A 56 8.15 7.68 9.49
C ALA A 56 7.69 6.25 9.17
N MET A 57 8.64 5.30 9.12
CA MET A 57 8.34 3.88 8.90
C MET A 57 7.58 3.26 10.08
N GLN A 58 7.86 3.66 11.32
CA GLN A 58 7.14 3.21 12.50
C GLN A 58 5.69 3.69 12.50
N MET A 59 5.46 4.97 12.15
CA MET A 59 4.11 5.53 12.03
C MET A 59 3.28 4.82 10.96
N ALA A 60 3.93 4.27 9.94
CA ALA A 60 3.30 3.46 8.91
C ALA A 60 3.17 1.97 9.28
N GLY A 61 3.59 1.57 10.48
CA GLY A 61 3.50 0.18 10.96
C GLY A 61 4.51 -0.78 10.32
N LEU A 62 5.56 -0.27 9.64
CA LEU A 62 6.54 -1.08 8.93
C LEU A 62 7.68 -1.59 9.83
N VAL A 63 8.06 -0.79 10.83
CA VAL A 63 9.11 -1.13 11.80
C VAL A 63 8.62 -0.84 13.21
N HIS A 64 9.20 -1.53 14.18
CA HIS A 64 8.76 -1.46 15.56
C HIS A 64 9.94 -1.27 16.51
N VAL A 65 9.64 -0.76 17.70
CA VAL A 65 10.61 -0.58 18.78
C VAL A 65 10.30 -1.59 19.88
N GLN A 66 11.30 -2.37 20.27
CA GLN A 66 11.27 -3.18 21.47
C GLN A 66 12.00 -2.46 22.61
N GLU A 67 11.30 -2.31 23.72
CA GLU A 67 11.84 -1.81 24.97
C GLU A 67 12.32 -2.97 25.85
N VAL A 68 13.58 -2.90 26.28
CA VAL A 68 14.17 -3.86 27.22
C VAL A 68 14.66 -3.10 28.45
N PRO A 69 13.88 -3.10 29.55
CA PRO A 69 14.29 -2.50 30.81
C PRO A 69 15.53 -3.18 31.39
N LYS A 70 16.51 -2.41 31.85
CA LYS A 70 17.69 -2.95 32.56
C LYS A 70 17.38 -3.31 34.01
N ASP A 71 16.27 -2.81 34.55
CA ASP A 71 15.82 -3.08 35.91
C ASP A 71 14.27 -3.03 36.00
N ASN A 72 13.76 -3.31 37.21
CA ASN A 72 12.33 -3.30 37.48
C ASN A 72 11.69 -1.89 37.50
N SER A 73 12.50 -0.81 37.47
CA SER A 73 11.96 0.55 37.51
C SER A 73 11.32 0.96 36.18
N ARG A 74 11.71 0.29 35.07
CA ARG A 74 11.23 0.57 33.70
C ARG A 74 11.34 2.05 33.28
N LEU A 75 12.26 2.79 33.90
CA LEU A 75 12.53 4.17 33.54
C LEU A 75 13.24 4.25 32.18
N ALA A 76 12.84 5.19 31.32
CA ALA A 76 13.37 5.30 29.95
C ALA A 76 14.90 5.44 29.89
N ASN A 77 15.51 6.15 30.84
CA ASN A 77 16.97 6.28 30.95
C ASN A 77 17.69 4.97 31.36
N ARG A 78 16.95 3.97 31.83
CA ARG A 78 17.40 2.62 32.15
C ARG A 78 16.79 1.57 31.21
N THR A 79 16.27 1.96 30.06
CA THR A 79 15.70 1.07 29.05
C THR A 79 16.58 1.07 27.79
N LEU A 80 16.75 -0.10 27.18
CA LEU A 80 17.34 -0.24 25.85
C LEU A 80 16.22 -0.28 24.81
N PHE A 81 16.41 0.41 23.70
CA PHE A 81 15.46 0.46 22.60
C PHE A 81 16.07 -0.20 21.39
N PHE A 82 15.36 -1.19 20.85
CA PHE A 82 15.79 -1.92 19.66
C PHE A 82 14.77 -1.76 18.54
N TRP A 83 15.23 -1.29 17.39
CA TRP A 83 14.47 -1.35 16.15
C TRP A 83 14.44 -2.76 15.62
N PHE A 84 13.30 -3.18 15.09
CA PHE A 84 13.16 -4.44 14.39
C PHE A 84 12.13 -4.35 13.27
N PHE A 85 12.30 -5.21 12.27
CA PHE A 85 11.39 -5.38 11.15
C PHE A 85 10.73 -6.75 11.28
N ASP A 86 9.41 -6.78 11.24
CA ASP A 86 8.62 -8.02 11.25
C ASP A 86 7.96 -8.18 9.89
N GLY A 87 8.54 -9.04 9.05
CA GLY A 87 8.08 -9.25 7.68
C GLY A 87 6.70 -9.89 7.60
N GLU A 88 6.40 -10.82 8.51
CA GLU A 88 5.10 -11.52 8.53
C GLU A 88 3.98 -10.56 8.95
N LEU A 89 4.21 -9.78 10.00
CA LEU A 89 3.27 -8.76 10.45
C LEU A 89 3.04 -7.72 9.35
N THR A 90 4.12 -7.24 8.73
CA THR A 90 4.04 -6.27 7.64
C THR A 90 3.25 -6.82 6.46
N GLN A 91 3.51 -8.08 6.07
CA GLN A 91 2.79 -8.73 4.98
C GLN A 91 1.28 -8.86 5.29
N SER A 92 0.94 -9.25 6.52
CA SER A 92 -0.46 -9.33 6.94
C SER A 92 -1.16 -7.97 6.92
N GLN A 93 -0.48 -6.93 7.38
CA GLN A 93 -1.01 -5.56 7.38
C GLN A 93 -1.17 -5.03 5.95
N LEU A 94 -0.17 -5.25 5.10
CA LEU A 94 -0.21 -4.88 3.69
C LEU A 94 -1.39 -5.57 2.98
N LEU A 95 -1.61 -6.85 3.23
CA LEU A 95 -2.72 -7.59 2.63
C LEU A 95 -4.09 -7.02 3.04
N ASP A 96 -4.27 -6.68 4.32
CA ASP A 96 -5.50 -6.02 4.81
C ASP A 96 -5.71 -4.64 4.16
N ASP A 97 -4.64 -3.86 4.01
CA ASP A 97 -4.70 -2.55 3.35
C ASP A 97 -5.03 -2.66 1.85
N VAL A 98 -4.49 -3.68 1.16
CA VAL A 98 -4.82 -3.99 -0.24
C VAL A 98 -6.30 -4.36 -0.37
N TYR A 99 -6.84 -5.22 0.49
CA TYR A 99 -8.26 -5.56 0.45
C TYR A 99 -9.16 -4.35 0.72
N LYS A 100 -8.80 -3.50 1.68
CA LYS A 100 -9.52 -2.24 1.94
C LYS A 100 -9.47 -1.31 0.74
N ALA A 101 -8.34 -1.23 0.06
CA ALA A 101 -8.20 -0.41 -1.16
C ALA A 101 -9.06 -0.95 -2.31
N MET A 102 -9.08 -2.28 -2.53
CA MET A 102 -9.96 -2.92 -3.51
C MET A 102 -11.43 -2.61 -3.23
N LEU A 103 -11.86 -2.77 -1.97
CA LEU A 103 -13.23 -2.46 -1.55
C LEU A 103 -13.60 -1.00 -1.83
N ARG A 104 -12.71 -0.06 -1.50
CA ARG A 104 -12.92 1.38 -1.77
C ARG A 104 -13.06 1.66 -3.28
N CYS A 105 -12.26 1.01 -4.12
CA CYS A 105 -12.40 1.14 -5.58
C CYS A 105 -13.77 0.65 -6.07
N LEU A 106 -14.25 -0.47 -5.56
CA LEU A 106 -15.57 -1.03 -5.92
C LEU A 106 -16.72 -0.17 -5.39
N GLN A 107 -16.61 0.36 -4.18
CA GLN A 107 -17.58 1.31 -3.62
C GLN A 107 -17.62 2.61 -4.44
N MET A 108 -16.46 3.14 -4.83
CA MET A 108 -16.38 4.32 -5.69
C MET A 108 -17.02 4.05 -7.05
N LEU A 109 -16.81 2.86 -7.62
CA LEU A 109 -17.46 2.46 -8.87
C LEU A 109 -18.99 2.50 -8.76
N GLN A 110 -19.55 2.00 -7.65
CA GLN A 110 -21.00 2.07 -7.40
C GLN A 110 -21.49 3.52 -7.30
N VAL A 111 -20.75 4.37 -6.60
CA VAL A 111 -21.07 5.81 -6.47
C VAL A 111 -21.05 6.50 -7.82
N GLU A 112 -20.02 6.27 -8.65
CA GLU A 112 -19.93 6.87 -9.98
C GLU A 112 -21.04 6.35 -10.92
N ARG A 113 -21.40 5.07 -10.84
CA ARG A 113 -22.55 4.52 -11.57
C ARG A 113 -23.86 5.15 -11.14
N HIS A 114 -24.04 5.37 -9.85
CA HIS A 114 -25.25 6.01 -9.34
C HIS A 114 -25.39 7.48 -9.79
N LYS A 115 -24.28 8.23 -9.84
CA LYS A 115 -24.26 9.61 -10.35
C LYS A 115 -24.69 9.69 -11.81
N GLU A 116 -24.28 8.72 -12.62
CA GLU A 116 -24.54 8.68 -14.06
C GLU A 116 -25.70 7.77 -14.48
N ARG A 117 -26.53 7.33 -13.51
CA ARG A 117 -27.61 6.34 -13.73
C ARG A 117 -28.56 6.64 -14.87
N ASN A 118 -28.87 7.93 -15.12
CA ASN A 118 -29.79 8.33 -16.19
C ASN A 118 -29.16 8.12 -17.57
N ILE A 119 -27.86 8.39 -17.71
CA ILE A 119 -27.12 8.18 -18.95
C ILE A 119 -26.90 6.68 -19.17
N LEU A 120 -26.55 5.95 -18.10
CA LEU A 120 -26.36 4.50 -18.17
C LEU A 120 -27.65 3.77 -18.57
N SER A 121 -28.79 4.10 -17.94
CA SER A 121 -30.08 3.52 -18.32
C SER A 121 -30.51 3.89 -19.75
N PHE A 122 -30.12 5.06 -20.26
CA PHE A 122 -30.35 5.41 -21.66
C PHE A 122 -29.52 4.53 -22.60
N VAL A 123 -28.24 4.33 -22.31
CA VAL A 123 -27.34 3.49 -23.13
C VAL A 123 -27.71 2.01 -23.06
N GLU A 124 -28.26 1.53 -21.95
CA GLU A 124 -28.72 0.13 -21.80
C GLU A 124 -29.92 -0.24 -22.68
N ARG A 125 -30.58 0.73 -23.32
CA ARG A 125 -31.70 0.45 -24.22
C ARG A 125 -31.21 -0.25 -25.49
N LYS A 126 -31.94 -1.30 -25.91
CA LYS A 126 -31.59 -2.12 -27.09
C LYS A 126 -31.45 -1.33 -28.40
N ASP A 127 -32.16 -0.21 -28.53
CA ASP A 127 -32.11 0.66 -29.71
C ASP A 127 -30.95 1.66 -29.68
N VAL A 128 -30.24 1.78 -28.55
CA VAL A 128 -29.10 2.67 -28.34
C VAL A 128 -27.78 1.88 -28.29
N GLN A 129 -27.80 0.66 -27.74
CA GLN A 129 -26.61 -0.20 -27.62
C GLN A 129 -25.90 -0.40 -28.96
N GLY A 130 -24.60 -0.09 -29.00
CA GLY A 130 -23.74 -0.16 -30.19
C GLY A 130 -23.91 0.99 -31.18
N LYS A 131 -24.75 1.98 -30.87
CA LYS A 131 -25.00 3.21 -31.66
C LYS A 131 -24.95 4.46 -30.78
N GLU A 132 -24.23 4.42 -29.67
CA GLU A 132 -24.19 5.46 -28.66
C GLU A 132 -23.75 6.81 -29.26
N GLU A 133 -22.73 6.80 -30.12
CA GLU A 133 -22.23 8.01 -30.78
C GLU A 133 -23.23 8.64 -31.77
N GLU A 134 -24.04 7.82 -32.43
CA GLU A 134 -25.02 8.27 -33.43
C GLU A 134 -26.31 8.79 -32.78
N VAL A 135 -26.71 8.20 -31.66
CA VAL A 135 -28.01 8.43 -31.02
C VAL A 135 -27.94 9.50 -29.92
N MET A 136 -26.79 9.66 -29.27
CA MET A 136 -26.62 10.61 -28.17
C MET A 136 -26.22 12.00 -28.67
N THR A 137 -26.57 13.03 -27.89
CA THR A 137 -25.96 14.35 -28.11
C THR A 137 -24.48 14.31 -27.75
N ALA A 138 -23.65 15.14 -28.41
CA ALA A 138 -22.21 15.19 -28.16
C ALA A 138 -21.87 15.36 -26.66
N GLU A 139 -22.66 16.16 -25.93
CA GLU A 139 -22.49 16.36 -24.49
C GLU A 139 -22.71 15.05 -23.69
N HIS A 140 -23.82 14.35 -23.94
CA HIS A 140 -24.10 13.09 -23.25
C HIS A 140 -23.11 11.98 -23.63
N TYR A 141 -22.70 11.92 -24.89
CA TYR A 141 -21.70 10.97 -25.37
C TYR A 141 -20.34 11.19 -24.68
N ASN A 142 -19.89 12.45 -24.61
CA ASN A 142 -18.65 12.80 -23.90
C ASN A 142 -18.73 12.44 -22.41
N LYS A 143 -19.88 12.67 -21.77
CA LYS A 143 -20.10 12.31 -20.36
C LYS A 143 -20.09 10.79 -20.15
N TYR A 144 -20.68 10.03 -21.07
CA TYR A 144 -20.64 8.57 -21.07
C TYR A 144 -19.21 8.04 -21.22
N ASN A 145 -18.45 8.55 -22.20
CA ASN A 145 -17.05 8.16 -22.41
C ASN A 145 -16.16 8.50 -21.20
N HIS A 146 -16.39 9.65 -20.57
CA HIS A 146 -15.70 10.00 -19.32
C HIS A 146 -16.03 9.02 -18.18
N HIS A 147 -17.29 8.59 -18.06
CA HIS A 147 -17.69 7.57 -17.10
C HIS A 147 -17.00 6.22 -17.39
N LEU A 148 -16.97 5.78 -18.64
CA LEU A 148 -16.27 4.55 -19.04
C LEU A 148 -14.78 4.60 -18.67
N GLY A 149 -14.11 5.71 -18.98
CA GLY A 149 -12.69 5.88 -18.61
C GLY A 149 -12.44 5.86 -17.10
N LYS A 150 -13.37 6.36 -16.28
CA LYS A 150 -13.30 6.22 -14.82
C LYS A 150 -13.50 4.78 -14.37
N GLN A 151 -14.48 4.08 -14.93
CA GLN A 151 -14.75 2.68 -14.62
C GLN A 151 -13.54 1.80 -14.96
N GLU A 152 -12.96 1.98 -16.14
CA GLU A 152 -11.77 1.25 -16.58
C GLU A 152 -10.60 1.45 -15.61
N LYS A 153 -10.33 2.70 -15.22
CA LYS A 153 -9.28 3.00 -14.23
C LYS A 153 -9.53 2.33 -12.89
N LEU A 154 -10.75 2.37 -12.37
CA LEU A 154 -11.07 1.75 -11.08
C LEU A 154 -10.94 0.22 -11.13
N LEU A 155 -11.49 -0.41 -12.17
CA LEU A 155 -11.39 -1.87 -12.35
C LEU A 155 -9.95 -2.31 -12.61
N GLY A 156 -9.19 -1.57 -13.42
CA GLY A 156 -7.77 -1.84 -13.65
C GLY A 156 -6.90 -1.66 -12.41
N GLN A 157 -7.31 -0.84 -11.43
CA GLN A 157 -6.64 -0.80 -10.12
C GLN A 157 -7.00 -2.02 -9.27
N VAL A 158 -8.27 -2.45 -9.29
CA VAL A 158 -8.68 -3.68 -8.60
C VAL A 158 -7.92 -4.89 -9.12
N MET A 159 -7.76 -5.03 -10.44
CA MET A 159 -6.98 -6.13 -11.03
C MET A 159 -5.51 -6.10 -10.60
N ARG A 160 -4.85 -4.94 -10.61
CA ARG A 160 -3.46 -4.81 -10.13
C ARG A 160 -3.31 -5.15 -8.63
N MET A 161 -4.33 -4.83 -7.83
CA MET A 161 -4.35 -5.20 -6.42
C MET A 161 -4.59 -6.69 -6.22
N ASP A 162 -5.41 -7.31 -7.07
CA ASP A 162 -5.62 -8.76 -7.09
C ASP A 162 -4.33 -9.52 -7.41
N ASP A 163 -3.51 -9.02 -8.35
CA ASP A 163 -2.18 -9.56 -8.62
C ASP A 163 -1.29 -9.56 -7.36
N MET A 164 -1.30 -8.48 -6.56
CA MET A 164 -0.57 -8.42 -5.29
C MET A 164 -1.12 -9.41 -4.26
N VAL A 165 -2.45 -9.55 -4.17
CA VAL A 165 -3.10 -10.53 -3.28
C VAL A 165 -2.65 -11.94 -3.65
N SER A 166 -2.58 -12.26 -4.94
CA SER A 166 -2.17 -13.59 -5.40
C SER A 166 -0.77 -13.97 -4.88
N VAL A 167 0.16 -13.02 -4.83
CA VAL A 167 1.52 -13.25 -4.30
C VAL A 167 1.53 -13.37 -2.78
N PHE A 168 0.88 -12.44 -2.07
CA PHE A 168 0.96 -12.40 -0.62
C PHE A 168 0.09 -13.45 0.08
N ARG A 169 -1.02 -13.89 -0.52
CA ARG A 169 -1.95 -14.85 0.08
C ARG A 169 -1.89 -16.23 -0.54
N ASP A 170 -1.97 -16.31 -1.86
CA ASP A 170 -2.30 -17.57 -2.55
C ASP A 170 -1.06 -18.38 -2.96
N TYR A 171 0.11 -17.74 -3.04
CA TYR A 171 1.39 -18.32 -3.49
C TYR A 171 2.21 -19.01 -2.40
#